data_AF-A0A537HBE6-F1
#
_entry.id   AF-A0A537HBE6-F1
#
_cell.length_a   1.000
_cell.length_b   1.000
_cell.length_c   1.000
_cell.angle_alpha   90.00
_cell.angle_beta   90.00
_cell.angle_gamma   90.00
#
_symmetry.space_group_name_H-M   'P 1'
#
loop_
_entity.id
_entity.type
_entity.pdbx_description
1 polymer ?
#
loop_
_entity_poly.entity_id
_entity_poly.type
_entity_poly.pdbx_seq_one_letter_code
_entity_poly.pdbx_strand_id
1 'polypeptide(L)'
;MLGRGDSCCPMGAIQVCQLQRRSQCRQNLEKFRLPPIFFGPYLSHIAPEEYLEKINRFVSFLDHQNVKIIMAMRKYGLRNLQLIANKTNIPRPTVHARVSKLEKEGLLRTWIHPNYAKLGLVRAMVFLTTKPGKELLAPEALRVPGYWLRLIRCMGECNGYYSTHAIPLEKRWDFEQYLERIVASGIATEYRLLWLEEAGSPLPDFSYYDTKKKTWTFDWPKWLDALAAKPAQAQRKETPPPSPFDKKDLIILKELIKDGRTKLTELAQL
;
A
#
# COMPACT_ATOMS: atom_id res chain seq x y z
N MET A 1 54.44 -29.16 54.59
CA MET A 1 53.69 -30.35 55.08
C MET A 1 52.25 -30.17 54.61
N LEU A 2 51.87 -30.86 53.51
CA LEU A 2 51.08 -32.11 53.53
C LEU A 2 49.68 -31.85 54.14
N GLY A 3 48.55 -32.01 53.45
CA GLY A 3 48.30 -32.49 52.10
C GLY A 3 46.80 -32.78 51.89
N ARG A 4 46.39 -32.63 50.62
CA ARG A 4 45.44 -33.45 49.83
C ARG A 4 43.95 -33.52 50.19
N GLY A 5 43.17 -33.43 49.11
CA GLY A 5 41.75 -33.78 48.99
C GLY A 5 41.25 -33.47 47.58
N ASP A 6 41.70 -34.26 46.60
CA ASP A 6 41.30 -34.26 45.20
C ASP A 6 39.77 -34.39 44.99
N SER A 7 39.23 -33.81 43.90
CA SER A 7 38.60 -34.61 42.84
C SER A 7 37.96 -33.76 41.72
N CYS A 8 38.08 -34.32 40.52
CA CYS A 8 37.76 -33.79 39.21
C CYS A 8 36.25 -33.61 38.90
N CYS A 9 35.99 -32.84 37.83
CA CYS A 9 34.71 -32.69 37.12
C CYS A 9 33.92 -33.98 36.88
N PRO A 10 32.61 -33.84 36.60
CA PRO A 10 32.19 -34.15 35.24
C PRO A 10 31.23 -33.12 34.61
N MET A 11 31.32 -33.00 33.28
CA MET A 11 30.25 -32.51 32.42
C MET A 11 28.98 -33.34 32.65
N GLY A 12 27.82 -32.69 32.75
CA GLY A 12 26.53 -33.38 32.83
C GLY A 12 25.34 -32.42 32.84
N ALA A 13 24.75 -32.24 31.66
CA ALA A 13 23.35 -31.89 31.39
C ALA A 13 22.55 -31.14 32.47
N ILE A 14 22.33 -29.83 32.27
CA ILE A 14 21.11 -29.19 32.76
C ILE A 14 20.12 -29.12 31.61
N GLN A 15 19.11 -29.95 31.79
CA GLN A 15 18.02 -30.26 30.92
C GLN A 15 17.13 -29.05 30.66
N VAL A 16 16.84 -28.89 29.38
CA VAL A 16 15.72 -28.16 28.76
C VAL A 16 14.52 -28.08 29.71
N CYS A 17 14.25 -26.89 30.24
CA CYS A 17 12.97 -26.59 30.89
C CYS A 17 12.38 -25.31 30.32
N GLN A 18 11.44 -25.53 29.39
CA GLN A 18 10.25 -24.72 29.15
C GLN A 18 10.42 -23.38 28.44
N LEU A 19 10.98 -23.48 27.24
CA LEU A 19 10.63 -22.66 26.08
C LEU A 19 9.20 -23.00 25.59
N GLN A 20 8.18 -22.82 26.43
CA GLN A 20 6.80 -23.22 26.12
C GLN A 20 5.75 -22.11 26.29
N ARG A 21 6.18 -20.85 26.52
CA ARG A 21 5.29 -19.66 26.49
C ARG A 21 5.53 -18.70 25.32
N ARG A 22 6.20 -19.15 24.24
CA ARG A 22 6.43 -18.35 23.02
C ARG A 22 5.64 -18.81 21.78
N SER A 23 4.87 -19.89 21.85
CA SER A 23 4.13 -20.44 20.70
C SER A 23 2.77 -19.79 20.45
N GLN A 24 2.09 -19.25 21.47
CA GLN A 24 0.73 -18.70 21.29
C GLN A 24 0.69 -17.33 20.58
N CYS A 25 1.77 -16.53 20.66
CA CYS A 25 1.83 -15.20 20.01
C CYS A 25 2.23 -15.25 18.53
N ARG A 26 2.91 -16.31 18.06
CA ARG A 26 3.24 -16.47 16.63
C ARG A 26 2.03 -16.86 15.79
N GLN A 27 1.10 -17.63 16.34
CA GLN A 27 -0.05 -18.15 15.58
C GLN A 27 -1.10 -17.09 15.23
N ASN A 28 -1.16 -15.97 15.96
CA ASN A 28 -2.09 -14.89 15.62
C ASN A 28 -1.52 -13.92 14.58
N LEU A 29 -0.21 -13.70 14.51
CA LEU A 29 0.41 -12.78 13.55
C LEU A 29 0.38 -13.32 12.10
N GLU A 30 0.35 -14.64 11.89
CA GLU A 30 0.19 -15.20 10.54
C GLU A 30 -1.22 -14.98 9.98
N LYS A 31 -2.26 -14.87 10.83
CA LYS A 31 -3.64 -14.54 10.41
C LYS A 31 -3.82 -13.06 10.01
N PHE A 32 -2.90 -12.19 10.46
CA PHE A 32 -2.87 -10.76 10.13
C PHE A 32 -1.89 -10.40 9.02
N ARG A 33 -1.52 -11.34 8.13
CA ARG A 33 -0.97 -10.96 6.83
C ARG A 33 -2.06 -10.21 6.06
N LEU A 34 -1.91 -8.89 5.95
CA LEU A 34 -2.47 -8.16 4.81
C LEU A 34 -1.93 -8.87 3.57
N PRO A 35 -2.78 -9.27 2.61
CA PRO A 35 -2.23 -9.77 1.36
C PRO A 35 -1.30 -8.68 0.81
N PRO A 36 -0.14 -9.04 0.23
CA PRO A 36 0.59 -8.09 -0.58
C PRO A 36 -0.44 -7.49 -1.53
N ILE A 37 -0.62 -6.17 -1.49
CA ILE A 37 -1.45 -5.49 -2.48
C ILE A 37 -0.84 -5.89 -3.81
N PHE A 38 -1.52 -6.80 -4.51
CA PHE A 38 -1.01 -7.47 -5.71
C PHE A 38 -0.99 -6.42 -6.83
N PHE A 39 0.05 -5.60 -6.82
CA PHE A 39 0.57 -5.03 -8.04
C PHE A 39 1.18 -6.22 -8.78
N GLY A 40 0.70 -6.43 -10.01
CA GLY A 40 1.07 -7.58 -10.84
C GLY A 40 2.59 -7.71 -11.03
N PRO A 41 3.04 -8.77 -11.73
CA PRO A 41 4.46 -9.00 -11.94
C PRO A 41 5.14 -7.74 -12.45
N TYR A 42 6.34 -7.49 -11.94
CA TYR A 42 7.23 -6.40 -12.31
C TYR A 42 7.14 -6.13 -13.82
N LEU A 43 7.12 -4.85 -14.20
CA LEU A 43 7.13 -4.37 -15.60
C LEU A 43 8.33 -4.91 -16.44
N SER A 44 9.21 -5.73 -15.86
CA SER A 44 10.40 -6.30 -16.50
C SER A 44 10.12 -7.47 -17.46
N HIS A 45 8.87 -7.94 -17.62
CA HIS A 45 8.55 -9.09 -18.48
C HIS A 45 7.35 -8.91 -19.42
N ILE A 46 6.77 -7.70 -19.52
CA ILE A 46 5.69 -7.45 -20.49
C ILE A 46 6.34 -7.12 -21.83
N ALA A 47 6.06 -7.89 -22.87
CA ALA A 47 6.51 -7.57 -24.22
C ALA A 47 5.96 -6.20 -24.64
N PRO A 48 6.74 -5.33 -25.32
CA PRO A 48 6.28 -4.01 -25.73
C PRO A 48 4.93 -4.03 -26.46
N GLU A 49 4.67 -5.07 -27.26
CA GLU A 49 3.43 -5.27 -28.00
C GLU A 49 2.24 -5.50 -27.07
N GLU A 50 2.40 -6.35 -26.05
CA GLU A 50 1.37 -6.63 -25.05
C GLU A 50 1.06 -5.38 -24.21
N TYR A 51 2.07 -4.56 -23.94
CA TYR A 51 1.90 -3.29 -23.25
C TYR A 51 1.11 -2.28 -24.10
N LEU A 52 1.43 -2.14 -25.38
CA LEU A 52 0.71 -1.28 -26.31
C LEU A 52 -0.73 -1.75 -26.53
N GLU A 53 -0.95 -3.06 -26.64
CA GLU A 53 -2.29 -3.63 -26.73
C GLU A 53 -3.12 -3.30 -25.48
N LYS A 54 -2.54 -3.45 -24.28
CA LYS A 54 -3.19 -3.05 -23.02
C LYS A 54 -3.54 -1.56 -22.98
N ILE A 55 -2.65 -0.69 -23.46
CA ILE A 55 -2.92 0.76 -23.55
C ILE A 55 -4.07 1.04 -24.52
N ASN A 56 -3.99 0.50 -25.74
CA ASN A 56 -5.01 0.72 -26.77
C ASN A 56 -6.37 0.21 -26.31
N ARG A 57 -6.39 -0.95 -25.65
CA ARG A 57 -7.57 -1.49 -24.99
C ARG A 57 -8.08 -0.51 -23.95
N PHE A 58 -7.27 -0.08 -23.00
CA PHE A 58 -7.69 0.89 -21.99
C PHE A 58 -8.31 2.17 -22.58
N VAL A 59 -7.65 2.77 -23.58
CA VAL A 59 -8.14 3.99 -24.26
C VAL A 59 -9.48 3.74 -24.98
N SER A 60 -9.68 2.55 -25.56
CA SER A 60 -10.95 2.20 -26.21
C SER A 60 -12.15 2.23 -25.25
N PHE A 61 -11.92 1.91 -23.96
CA PHE A 61 -12.94 1.89 -22.91
C PHE A 61 -13.16 3.25 -22.26
N LEU A 62 -12.30 4.25 -22.48
CA LEU A 62 -12.50 5.61 -21.99
C LEU A 62 -13.50 6.40 -22.85
N ASP A 63 -14.66 5.82 -23.11
CA ASP A 63 -15.76 6.52 -23.76
C ASP A 63 -16.44 7.53 -22.81
N HIS A 64 -17.23 8.44 -23.39
CA HIS A 64 -17.92 9.50 -22.64
C HIS A 64 -18.78 8.94 -21.48
N GLN A 65 -19.47 7.83 -21.68
CA GLN A 65 -20.34 7.26 -20.65
C GLN A 65 -19.52 6.62 -19.52
N ASN A 66 -18.46 5.88 -19.85
CA ASN A 66 -17.57 5.26 -18.86
C ASN A 66 -16.84 6.32 -18.03
N VAL A 67 -16.32 7.37 -18.66
CA VAL A 67 -15.70 8.49 -17.94
C VAL A 67 -16.72 9.16 -17.00
N LYS A 68 -17.95 9.39 -17.47
CA LYS A 68 -19.03 9.96 -16.64
C LYS A 68 -19.38 9.06 -15.45
N ILE A 69 -19.42 7.74 -15.64
CA ILE A 69 -19.65 6.75 -14.56
C ILE A 69 -18.50 6.78 -13.56
N ILE A 70 -17.24 6.73 -14.00
CA ILE A 70 -16.07 6.71 -13.10
C ILE A 70 -15.99 8.00 -12.28
N MET A 71 -16.24 9.16 -12.91
CA MET A 71 -16.29 10.45 -12.21
C MET A 71 -17.44 10.51 -11.20
N ALA A 72 -18.60 9.92 -11.50
CA ALA A 72 -19.71 9.80 -10.55
C ALA A 72 -19.38 8.84 -9.40
N MET A 73 -18.70 7.72 -9.66
CA MET A 73 -18.21 6.79 -8.63
C MET A 73 -17.23 7.48 -7.68
N ARG A 74 -16.32 8.31 -8.20
CA ARG A 74 -15.41 9.15 -7.40
C ARG A 74 -16.17 10.09 -6.47
N LYS A 75 -17.25 10.72 -6.96
CA LYS A 75 -17.99 11.74 -6.20
C LYS A 75 -19.00 11.15 -5.20
N TYR A 76 -19.68 10.08 -5.57
CA TYR A 76 -20.83 9.53 -4.81
C TYR A 76 -20.56 8.16 -4.17
N GLY A 77 -19.36 7.60 -4.35
CA GLY A 77 -18.95 6.32 -3.79
C GLY A 77 -19.03 5.17 -4.80
N LEU A 78 -18.35 4.07 -4.47
CA LEU A 78 -18.06 2.97 -5.41
C LEU A 78 -19.20 1.95 -5.54
N ARG A 79 -20.11 1.88 -4.57
CA ARG A 79 -21.05 0.76 -4.39
C ARG A 79 -22.47 1.06 -4.84
N ASN A 80 -22.92 2.31 -4.70
CA ASN A 80 -24.30 2.69 -4.98
C ASN A 80 -24.51 3.00 -6.47
N LEU A 81 -24.55 1.94 -7.29
CA LEU A 81 -24.73 2.06 -8.75
C LEU A 81 -26.09 2.65 -9.14
N GLN A 82 -27.11 2.52 -8.28
CA GLN A 82 -28.41 3.16 -8.51
C GLN A 82 -28.31 4.68 -8.37
N LEU A 83 -27.62 5.18 -7.33
CA LEU A 83 -27.35 6.60 -7.17
C LEU A 83 -26.51 7.12 -8.36
N ILE A 84 -25.52 6.36 -8.81
CA ILE A 84 -24.70 6.72 -9.97
C ILE A 84 -25.55 6.81 -11.24
N ALA A 85 -26.45 5.85 -11.50
CA ALA A 85 -27.37 5.89 -12.63
C ALA A 85 -28.23 7.15 -12.61
N ASN A 86 -28.84 7.47 -11.46
CA ASN A 86 -29.66 8.67 -11.28
C ASN A 86 -28.85 9.96 -11.49
N LYS A 87 -27.62 10.04 -10.96
CA LYS A 87 -26.77 11.24 -11.07
C LYS A 87 -26.15 11.41 -12.46
N THR A 88 -25.98 10.34 -13.23
CA THR A 88 -25.41 10.38 -14.57
C THR A 88 -26.47 10.45 -15.68
N ASN A 89 -27.75 10.23 -15.34
CA ASN A 89 -28.85 10.05 -16.29
C ASN A 89 -28.57 8.92 -17.31
N ILE A 90 -27.88 7.87 -16.86
CA ILE A 90 -27.62 6.66 -17.64
C ILE A 90 -28.53 5.55 -17.09
N PRO A 91 -29.24 4.77 -17.94
CA PRO A 91 -30.09 3.70 -17.46
C PRO A 91 -29.34 2.74 -16.52
N ARG A 92 -30.00 2.36 -15.42
CA ARG A 92 -29.41 1.48 -14.40
C ARG A 92 -28.82 0.18 -14.98
N PRO A 93 -29.50 -0.55 -15.89
CA PRO A 93 -28.92 -1.76 -16.50
C PRO A 93 -27.62 -1.47 -17.24
N THR A 94 -27.54 -0.32 -17.93
CA THR A 94 -26.34 0.11 -18.67
C THR A 94 -25.18 0.44 -17.73
N VAL A 95 -25.42 1.13 -16.62
CA VAL A 95 -24.37 1.40 -15.62
C VAL A 95 -23.82 0.10 -15.06
N HIS A 96 -24.70 -0.82 -14.64
CA HIS A 96 -24.28 -2.12 -14.13
C HIS A 96 -23.46 -2.91 -15.16
N ALA A 97 -23.95 -3.03 -16.40
CA ALA A 97 -23.27 -3.76 -17.47
C ALA A 97 -21.89 -3.18 -17.78
N ARG A 98 -21.78 -1.85 -17.89
CA ARG A 98 -20.51 -1.15 -18.18
C ARG A 98 -19.49 -1.35 -17.06
N VAL A 99 -19.91 -1.16 -15.83
CA VAL A 99 -19.07 -1.34 -14.64
C VAL A 99 -18.57 -2.79 -14.53
N SER A 100 -19.47 -3.77 -14.63
CA SER A 100 -19.09 -5.18 -14.55
C SER A 100 -18.17 -5.58 -15.70
N LYS A 101 -18.34 -5.00 -16.89
CA LYS A 101 -17.41 -5.19 -18.01
C LYS A 101 -16.02 -4.61 -17.68
N LEU A 102 -15.94 -3.39 -17.16
CA LEU A 102 -14.66 -2.78 -16.77
C LEU A 102 -13.92 -3.60 -15.69
N GLU A 103 -14.65 -4.15 -14.72
CA GLU A 103 -14.11 -5.01 -13.67
C GLU A 103 -13.61 -6.34 -14.24
N LYS A 104 -14.44 -7.02 -15.05
CA LYS A 104 -14.09 -8.31 -15.68
C LYS A 104 -12.85 -8.21 -16.57
N GLU A 105 -12.69 -7.08 -17.25
CA GLU A 105 -11.55 -6.81 -18.13
C GLU A 105 -10.31 -6.31 -17.39
N GLY A 106 -10.38 -6.17 -16.05
CA GLY A 106 -9.28 -5.70 -15.22
C GLY A 106 -8.95 -4.21 -15.40
N LEU A 107 -9.82 -3.45 -16.05
CA LEU A 107 -9.66 -2.02 -16.35
C LEU A 107 -10.16 -1.12 -15.22
N LEU A 108 -11.06 -1.63 -14.39
CA LEU A 108 -11.48 -0.98 -13.15
C LEU A 108 -11.12 -1.87 -11.97
N ARG A 109 -10.30 -1.32 -11.07
CA ARG A 109 -10.00 -1.91 -9.76
C ARG A 109 -10.38 -0.90 -8.69
N THR A 110 -11.09 -1.38 -7.68
CA THR A 110 -11.57 -0.56 -6.57
C THR A 110 -10.97 -1.05 -5.27
N TRP A 111 -10.45 -0.13 -4.47
CA TRP A 111 -10.00 -0.41 -3.11
C TRP A 111 -10.24 0.81 -2.25
N ILE A 112 -10.34 0.62 -0.94
CA ILE A 112 -10.33 1.74 -0.01
C ILE A 112 -8.89 2.07 0.39
N HIS A 113 -8.64 3.35 0.66
CA HIS A 113 -7.43 3.78 1.35
C HIS A 113 -7.79 4.03 2.81
N PRO A 114 -7.29 3.19 3.75
CA PRO A 114 -7.49 3.43 5.17
C PRO A 114 -6.94 4.78 5.59
N ASN A 115 -7.58 5.39 6.57
CA ASN A 115 -6.97 6.48 7.30
C ASN A 115 -6.05 5.89 8.37
N TYR A 116 -4.74 5.90 8.13
CA TYR A 116 -3.77 5.26 9.00
C TYR A 116 -3.62 6.01 10.33
N ALA A 117 -3.71 7.35 10.30
CA ALA A 117 -3.69 8.17 11.50
C ALA A 117 -4.81 7.79 12.49
N LYS A 118 -6.04 7.57 12.00
CA LYS A 118 -7.16 7.10 12.82
C LYS A 118 -6.94 5.70 13.41
N LEU A 119 -6.10 4.89 12.79
CA LEU A 119 -5.71 3.57 13.30
C LEU A 119 -4.55 3.64 14.31
N GLY A 120 -4.05 4.83 14.65
CA GLY A 120 -2.86 5.01 15.49
C GLY A 120 -1.54 4.71 14.75
N LEU A 121 -1.57 4.65 13.42
CA LEU A 121 -0.42 4.36 12.58
C LEU A 121 0.09 5.63 11.90
N VAL A 122 1.41 5.77 11.78
CA VAL A 122 2.08 6.77 10.97
C VAL A 122 2.71 6.11 9.75
N ARG A 123 2.55 6.75 8.59
CA ARG A 123 3.14 6.23 7.35
C ARG A 123 4.59 6.64 7.25
N ALA A 124 5.43 5.72 6.83
CA ALA A 124 6.84 5.96 6.52
C ALA A 124 7.12 5.63 5.07
N MET A 125 7.94 6.46 4.43
CA MET A 125 8.55 6.20 3.13
C MET A 125 10.05 6.00 3.35
N VAL A 126 10.58 4.88 2.88
CA VAL A 126 11.99 4.53 3.03
C VAL A 126 12.59 4.30 1.65
N PHE A 127 13.66 5.02 1.35
CA PHE A 127 14.56 4.74 0.25
C PHE A 127 15.81 4.09 0.82
N LEU A 128 16.13 2.87 0.39
CA LEU A 128 17.25 2.10 0.90
C LEU A 128 18.23 1.81 -0.25
N THR A 129 19.42 2.39 -0.23
CA THR A 129 20.46 2.10 -1.21
C THR A 129 21.13 0.78 -0.85
N THR A 130 20.98 -0.23 -1.71
CA THR A 130 21.41 -1.60 -1.39
C THR A 130 22.89 -1.77 -1.69
N LYS A 131 23.61 -2.46 -0.80
CA LYS A 131 25.01 -2.82 -1.08
C LYS A 131 25.05 -3.88 -2.21
N PRO A 132 25.95 -3.75 -3.20
CA PRO A 132 26.09 -4.76 -4.24
C PRO A 132 26.27 -6.18 -3.68
N GLY A 133 25.54 -7.14 -4.22
CA GLY A 133 25.53 -8.54 -3.76
C GLY A 133 24.61 -8.82 -2.57
N LYS A 134 23.82 -7.85 -2.12
CA LYS A 134 22.83 -7.96 -1.02
C LYS A 134 21.39 -7.72 -1.49
N GLU A 135 21.15 -7.77 -2.79
CA GLU A 135 19.87 -7.47 -3.43
C GLU A 135 18.75 -8.41 -2.99
N LEU A 136 19.07 -9.64 -2.56
CA LEU A 136 18.07 -10.57 -2.03
C LEU A 136 17.74 -10.30 -0.56
N LEU A 137 18.67 -9.78 0.23
CA LEU A 137 18.50 -9.56 1.67
C LEU A 137 17.80 -8.22 1.99
N ALA A 138 18.11 -7.17 1.23
CA ALA A 138 17.47 -5.86 1.39
C ALA A 138 15.92 -5.90 1.32
N PRO A 139 15.27 -6.56 0.35
CA PRO A 139 13.82 -6.64 0.30
C PRO A 139 13.23 -7.49 1.43
N GLU A 140 13.95 -8.49 1.93
CA GLU A 140 13.52 -9.28 3.08
C GLU A 140 13.57 -8.46 4.37
N ALA A 141 14.65 -7.70 4.57
CA ALA A 141 14.78 -6.78 5.70
C ALA A 141 13.70 -5.68 5.67
N LEU A 142 13.36 -5.15 4.50
CA LEU A 142 12.29 -4.15 4.39
C LEU A 142 10.87 -4.72 4.56
N ARG A 143 10.67 -6.04 4.58
CA ARG A 143 9.33 -6.64 4.80
C ARG A 143 9.07 -6.88 6.29
N VAL A 144 9.07 -5.79 7.07
CA VAL A 144 8.80 -5.85 8.51
C VAL A 144 7.40 -6.45 8.74
N PRO A 145 7.28 -7.62 9.40
CA PRO A 145 6.01 -8.33 9.50
C PRO A 145 4.90 -7.46 10.09
N GLY A 146 3.78 -7.37 9.37
CA GLY A 146 2.60 -6.61 9.80
C GLY A 146 2.64 -5.11 9.52
N TYR A 147 3.78 -4.55 9.11
CA TYR A 147 3.95 -3.09 8.99
C TYR A 147 4.29 -2.60 7.58
N TRP A 148 4.80 -3.47 6.71
CA TRP A 148 5.09 -3.08 5.32
C TRP A 148 3.81 -3.02 4.47
N LEU A 149 3.69 -1.99 3.62
CA LEU A 149 2.55 -1.79 2.72
C LEU A 149 2.92 -2.02 1.25
N ARG A 150 4.13 -1.59 0.87
CA ARG A 150 4.61 -1.66 -0.52
C ARG A 150 6.13 -1.72 -0.53
N LEU A 151 6.66 -2.44 -1.50
CA LEU A 151 8.09 -2.52 -1.79
C LEU A 151 8.27 -2.51 -3.32
N ILE A 152 9.16 -1.65 -3.83
CA ILE A 152 9.49 -1.51 -5.25
C ILE A 152 11.02 -1.43 -5.39
N ARG A 153 11.58 -2.09 -6.40
CA ARG A 153 12.99 -1.90 -6.79
C ARG A 153 13.15 -0.57 -7.50
N CYS A 154 14.13 0.22 -7.09
CA CYS A 154 14.48 1.50 -7.70
C CYS A 154 15.86 1.42 -8.37
N MET A 155 15.98 2.10 -9.50
CA MET A 155 17.22 2.30 -10.25
C MET A 155 17.41 3.81 -10.44
N GLY A 156 18.63 4.32 -10.29
CA GLY A 156 18.94 5.76 -10.36
C GLY A 156 19.56 6.26 -9.06
N GLU A 157 19.15 7.45 -8.60
CA GLU A 157 19.68 8.11 -7.38
C GLU A 157 19.62 7.18 -6.16
N CYS A 158 18.49 6.48 -5.96
CA CYS A 158 18.39 5.35 -5.05
C CYS A 158 18.52 4.05 -5.85
N ASN A 159 19.73 3.50 -5.94
CA ASN A 159 19.97 2.17 -6.54
C ASN A 159 19.69 1.07 -5.52
N GLY A 160 18.42 0.72 -5.37
CA GLY A 160 17.97 0.16 -4.11
C GLY A 160 16.50 -0.21 -4.08
N TYR A 161 15.87 0.00 -2.94
CA TYR A 161 14.46 -0.26 -2.76
C TYR A 161 13.74 0.96 -2.21
N TYR A 162 12.57 1.21 -2.76
CA TYR A 162 11.56 2.07 -2.20
C TYR A 162 10.56 1.22 -1.44
N SER A 163 10.28 1.57 -0.18
CA SER A 163 9.24 0.92 0.61
C SER A 163 8.37 1.91 1.35
N THR A 164 7.11 1.54 1.54
CA THR A 164 6.20 2.27 2.41
C THR A 164 5.71 1.38 3.53
N HIS A 165 5.60 1.94 4.73
CA HIS A 165 5.21 1.24 5.94
C HIS A 165 4.11 2.01 6.67
N ALA A 166 3.35 1.31 7.50
CA ALA A 166 2.45 1.88 8.49
C ALA A 166 2.91 1.40 9.87
N ILE A 167 3.58 2.28 10.61
CA ILE A 167 4.20 1.98 11.91
C ILE A 167 3.32 2.55 13.03
N PRO A 168 3.11 1.86 14.15
CA PRO A 168 2.47 2.47 15.31
C PRO A 168 3.19 3.76 15.74
N LEU A 169 2.43 4.80 16.08
CA LEU A 169 2.99 6.13 16.33
C LEU A 169 4.06 6.13 17.43
N GLU A 170 3.87 5.29 18.44
CA GLU A 170 4.77 5.06 19.57
C GLU A 170 6.01 4.23 19.22
N LYS A 171 6.06 3.60 18.04
CA LYS A 171 7.14 2.73 17.56
C LYS A 171 8.04 3.36 16.50
N ARG A 172 7.91 4.67 16.26
CA ARG A 172 8.72 5.39 15.26
C ARG A 172 10.22 5.28 15.50
N TRP A 173 10.64 5.47 16.76
CA TRP A 173 12.04 5.35 17.14
C TRP A 173 12.57 3.93 16.94
N ASP A 174 11.83 2.92 17.38
CA ASP A 174 12.19 1.51 17.19
C ASP A 174 12.36 1.17 15.69
N PHE A 175 11.53 1.77 14.82
CA PHE A 175 11.63 1.59 13.38
C PHE A 175 12.84 2.30 12.76
N GLU A 176 13.17 3.51 13.20
CA GLU A 176 14.40 4.20 12.80
C GLU A 176 15.65 3.38 13.17
N GLN A 177 15.71 2.93 14.42
CA GLN A 177 16.78 2.07 14.91
C GLN A 177 16.87 0.73 14.15
N TYR A 178 15.74 0.20 13.70
CA TYR A 178 15.72 -0.97 12.83
C TYR A 178 16.39 -0.69 11.47
N LEU A 179 16.12 0.45 10.84
CA LEU A 179 16.74 0.84 9.57
C LEU A 179 18.24 1.08 9.73
N GLU A 180 18.68 1.70 10.82
CA GLU A 180 20.10 1.87 11.14
C GLU A 180 20.82 0.51 11.23
N ARG A 181 20.19 -0.50 11.83
CA ARG A 181 20.75 -1.85 11.89
C ARG A 181 20.86 -2.51 10.51
N ILE A 182 19.95 -2.23 9.58
CA ILE A 182 20.08 -2.73 8.20
C ILE A 182 21.36 -2.19 7.57
N VAL A 183 21.65 -0.89 7.73
CA VAL A 183 22.89 -0.29 7.23
C VAL A 183 24.11 -0.84 7.97
N ALA A 184 24.07 -0.88 9.31
CA ALA A 184 25.19 -1.37 10.14
C ALA A 184 25.54 -2.85 9.85
N SER A 185 24.56 -3.67 9.47
CA SER A 185 24.78 -5.06 9.06
C SER A 185 25.40 -5.23 7.66
N GLY A 186 25.59 -4.12 6.94
CA GLY A 186 26.16 -4.10 5.59
C GLY A 186 25.22 -4.58 4.50
N ILE A 187 23.91 -4.69 4.76
CA ILE A 187 22.89 -5.00 3.74
C ILE A 187 22.67 -3.78 2.83
N ALA A 188 22.73 -2.59 3.40
CA ALA A 188 22.57 -1.32 2.70
C ALA A 188 23.75 -0.39 3.00
N THR A 189 24.00 0.57 2.11
CA THR A 189 25.00 1.61 2.32
C THR A 189 24.42 2.81 3.07
N GLU A 190 23.14 3.11 2.83
CA GLU A 190 22.44 4.25 3.42
C GLU A 190 20.91 4.07 3.29
N TYR A 191 20.16 4.88 4.04
CA TYR A 191 18.72 5.02 3.87
C TYR A 191 18.28 6.48 3.97
N ARG A 192 17.16 6.82 3.34
CA ARG A 192 16.41 8.05 3.57
C ARG A 192 15.02 7.69 4.09
N LEU A 193 14.65 8.23 5.24
CA LEU A 193 13.34 8.04 5.85
C LEU A 193 12.56 9.35 5.81
N LEU A 194 11.33 9.28 5.29
CA LEU A 194 10.38 10.38 5.30
C LEU A 194 9.12 9.92 6.02
N TRP A 195 8.82 10.57 7.14
CA TRP A 195 7.53 10.41 7.81
C TRP A 195 6.46 11.15 7.00
N LEU A 196 5.42 10.42 6.60
CA LEU A 196 4.35 10.93 5.78
C LEU A 196 3.16 11.31 6.66
N GLU A 197 2.52 12.41 6.28
CA GLU A 197 1.19 12.75 6.79
C GLU A 197 0.12 11.87 6.18
N GLU A 198 -1.09 11.97 6.73
CA GLU A 198 -2.26 11.29 6.19
C GLU A 198 -2.60 11.88 4.81
N ALA A 199 -2.14 11.21 3.77
CA ALA A 199 -2.43 11.58 2.40
C ALA A 199 -3.71 10.88 1.93
N GLY A 200 -4.68 11.66 1.44
CA GLY A 200 -5.81 11.09 0.70
C GLY A 200 -5.33 10.36 -0.55
N SER A 201 -5.95 9.23 -0.90
CA SER A 201 -5.68 8.58 -2.17
C SER A 201 -6.13 9.49 -3.31
N PRO A 202 -5.29 9.78 -4.31
CA PRO A 202 -5.75 10.49 -5.50
C PRO A 202 -6.82 9.61 -6.16
N LEU A 203 -8.03 10.14 -6.22
CA LEU A 203 -9.12 9.53 -6.99
C LEU A 203 -8.91 9.89 -8.46
N PRO A 204 -9.30 9.02 -9.41
CA PRO A 204 -9.09 9.27 -10.82
C PRO A 204 -9.73 10.59 -11.25
N ASP A 205 -8.96 11.41 -11.97
CA ASP A 205 -9.43 12.68 -12.50
C ASP A 205 -9.31 12.70 -14.03
N PHE A 206 -10.45 12.84 -14.68
CA PHE A 206 -10.55 12.91 -16.14
C PHE A 206 -10.86 14.35 -16.62
N SER A 207 -10.63 15.35 -15.77
CA SER A 207 -10.83 16.77 -16.08
C SER A 207 -10.05 17.25 -17.31
N TYR A 208 -8.89 16.63 -17.56
CA TYR A 208 -8.02 16.91 -18.72
C TYR A 208 -8.21 15.94 -19.89
N TYR A 209 -9.18 15.01 -19.83
CA TYR A 209 -9.37 14.01 -20.86
C TYR A 209 -10.49 14.38 -21.83
N ASP A 210 -10.15 14.58 -23.10
CA ASP A 210 -11.13 14.80 -24.17
C ASP A 210 -11.70 13.45 -24.64
N THR A 211 -12.91 13.13 -24.17
CA THR A 211 -13.61 11.88 -24.54
C THR A 211 -13.96 11.75 -26.04
N LYS A 212 -14.01 12.85 -26.80
CA LYS A 212 -14.29 12.82 -28.25
C LYS A 212 -13.01 12.50 -29.02
N LYS A 213 -11.92 13.20 -28.70
CA LYS A 213 -10.61 13.00 -29.35
C LYS A 213 -9.85 11.81 -28.77
N LYS A 214 -10.31 11.26 -27.64
CA LYS A 214 -9.65 10.21 -26.84
C LYS A 214 -8.21 10.56 -26.44
N THR A 215 -7.94 11.83 -26.19
CA THR A 215 -6.60 12.35 -25.88
C THR A 215 -6.61 13.15 -24.59
N TRP A 216 -5.46 13.19 -23.92
CA TRP A 216 -5.24 14.08 -22.78
C TRP A 216 -4.81 15.45 -23.29
N THR A 217 -5.49 16.51 -22.84
CA THR A 217 -5.20 17.89 -23.19
C THR A 217 -4.70 18.63 -21.98
N PHE A 218 -3.43 19.05 -22.01
CA PHE A 218 -2.79 19.82 -20.95
C PHE A 218 -2.54 21.24 -21.42
N ASP A 219 -3.08 22.21 -20.69
CA ASP A 219 -2.82 23.63 -20.91
C ASP A 219 -1.55 24.04 -20.15
N TRP A 220 -0.40 23.74 -20.78
CA TRP A 220 0.92 24.00 -20.18
C TRP A 220 1.15 25.46 -19.80
N PRO A 221 0.83 26.47 -20.65
CA PRO A 221 0.98 27.87 -20.27
C PRO A 221 0.20 28.21 -19.00
N LYS A 222 -1.09 27.84 -18.93
CA LYS A 222 -1.92 28.08 -17.75
C LYS A 222 -1.37 27.40 -16.50
N TRP A 223 -0.82 26.19 -16.63
CA TRP A 223 -0.18 25.48 -15.52
C TRP A 223 1.09 26.19 -15.04
N LEU A 224 1.93 26.67 -15.96
CA LEU A 224 3.15 27.40 -15.63
C LEU A 224 2.83 28.73 -14.93
N ASP A 225 1.82 29.46 -15.41
CA ASP A 225 1.37 30.70 -14.77
C ASP A 225 0.86 30.44 -13.35
N ALA A 226 0.07 29.38 -13.15
CA ALA A 226 -0.42 28.99 -11.83
C ALA A 226 0.70 28.57 -10.86
N LEU A 227 1.75 27.90 -11.35
CA LEU A 227 2.93 27.54 -10.55
C LEU A 227 3.76 28.77 -10.20
N ALA A 228 3.95 29.69 -11.15
CA ALA A 228 4.71 30.93 -10.97
C ALA A 228 4.02 31.89 -9.98
N ALA A 229 2.69 31.88 -9.91
CA ALA A 229 1.90 32.70 -8.99
C ALA A 229 2.08 32.36 -7.49
N LYS A 230 3.01 31.44 -7.16
CA LYS A 230 3.19 30.76 -5.87
C LYS A 230 1.90 30.05 -5.44
N PRO A 231 1.85 28.70 -5.45
CA PRO A 231 0.70 28.00 -4.90
C PRO A 231 0.52 28.45 -3.45
N ALA A 232 -0.73 28.77 -3.07
CA ALA A 232 -1.08 28.96 -1.66
C ALA A 232 -0.47 27.80 -0.88
N GLN A 233 0.31 28.10 0.17
CA GLN A 233 0.92 27.07 1.02
C GLN A 233 -0.15 26.02 1.30
N ALA A 234 0.10 24.78 0.89
CA ALA A 234 -0.81 23.69 1.13
C ALA A 234 -1.08 23.69 2.63
N GLN A 235 -2.30 24.04 3.03
CA GLN A 235 -2.66 24.08 4.44
C GLN A 235 -2.47 22.67 4.97
N ARG A 236 -1.53 22.55 5.91
CA ARG A 236 -1.24 21.30 6.60
C ARG A 236 -2.53 20.88 7.30
N LYS A 237 -3.20 19.84 6.77
CA LYS A 237 -4.38 19.31 7.44
C LYS A 237 -3.92 18.66 8.73
N GLU A 238 -4.54 19.04 9.84
CA GLU A 238 -4.26 18.41 11.12
C GLU A 238 -4.49 16.90 11.03
N THR A 239 -3.52 16.14 11.54
CA THR A 239 -3.62 14.69 11.61
C THR A 239 -4.76 14.35 12.57
N PRO A 240 -5.80 13.61 12.13
CA PRO A 240 -6.91 13.28 13.00
C PRO A 240 -6.43 12.39 14.15
N PRO A 241 -7.00 12.55 15.37
CA PRO A 241 -6.65 11.69 16.49
C PRO A 241 -7.06 10.23 16.20
N PRO A 242 -6.38 9.26 16.84
CA PRO A 242 -6.79 7.87 16.80
C PRO A 242 -8.26 7.71 17.20
N SER A 243 -8.98 6.87 16.47
CA SER A 243 -10.38 6.56 16.75
C SER A 243 -10.48 5.16 17.37
N PRO A 244 -11.44 4.90 18.27
CA PRO A 244 -11.68 3.55 18.75
C PRO A 244 -12.19 2.67 17.59
N PHE A 245 -11.70 1.45 17.51
CA PHE A 245 -12.13 0.43 16.56
C PHE A 245 -12.06 -0.94 17.23
N ASP A 246 -12.86 -1.89 16.77
CA ASP A 246 -12.82 -3.27 17.22
C ASP A 246 -12.15 -4.20 16.19
N LYS A 247 -12.10 -5.49 16.50
CA LYS A 247 -11.52 -6.50 15.61
C LYS A 247 -12.34 -6.66 14.31
N LYS A 248 -13.65 -6.49 14.36
CA LYS A 248 -14.54 -6.62 13.19
C LYS A 248 -14.32 -5.47 12.23
N ASP A 249 -14.15 -4.25 12.74
CA ASP A 249 -13.80 -3.08 11.95
C ASP A 249 -12.51 -3.32 11.14
N LEU A 250 -11.48 -3.88 11.77
CA LEU A 250 -10.23 -4.23 11.09
C LEU A 250 -10.39 -5.33 10.03
N ILE A 251 -11.26 -6.31 10.27
CA ILE A 251 -11.56 -7.37 9.28
C ILE A 251 -12.29 -6.77 8.07
N ILE A 252 -13.31 -5.95 8.31
CA ILE A 252 -14.04 -5.23 7.25
C ILE A 252 -13.06 -4.37 6.44
N LEU A 253 -12.22 -3.60 7.13
CA LEU A 253 -11.21 -2.75 6.49
C LEU A 253 -10.23 -3.57 5.65
N LYS A 254 -9.73 -4.71 6.18
CA LYS A 254 -8.83 -5.62 5.47
C LYS A 254 -9.43 -6.13 4.17
N GLU A 255 -10.71 -6.49 4.16
CA GLU A 255 -11.37 -6.97 2.94
C GLU A 255 -11.64 -5.83 1.95
N LEU A 256 -12.08 -4.67 2.43
CA LEU A 256 -12.31 -3.50 1.58
C LEU A 256 -11.03 -2.93 0.95
N ILE A 257 -9.86 -3.13 1.58
CA ILE A 257 -8.56 -2.80 0.99
C ILE A 257 -8.27 -3.69 -0.23
N LYS A 258 -8.76 -4.94 -0.24
CA LYS A 258 -8.60 -5.84 -1.39
C LYS A 258 -9.58 -5.46 -2.50
N ASP A 259 -10.84 -5.25 -2.14
CA ASP A 259 -11.88 -4.78 -3.04
C ASP A 259 -12.86 -3.84 -2.33
N GLY A 260 -12.85 -2.57 -2.72
CA GLY A 260 -13.74 -1.55 -2.16
C GLY A 260 -15.23 -1.77 -2.46
N ARG A 261 -15.56 -2.78 -3.27
CA ARG A 261 -16.91 -3.11 -3.71
C ARG A 261 -17.47 -4.43 -3.19
N THR A 262 -16.73 -5.16 -2.35
CA THR A 262 -17.20 -6.38 -1.68
C THR A 262 -18.60 -6.19 -1.09
N LYS A 263 -19.53 -7.12 -1.33
CA LYS A 263 -20.94 -6.95 -0.91
C LYS A 263 -21.07 -6.99 0.60
N LEU A 264 -22.05 -6.27 1.16
CA LEU A 264 -22.29 -6.27 2.61
C LEU A 264 -22.66 -7.68 3.10
N THR A 265 -23.35 -8.46 2.26
CA THR A 265 -23.69 -9.86 2.53
C THR A 265 -22.45 -10.75 2.63
N GLU A 266 -21.41 -10.48 1.83
CA GLU A 266 -20.14 -11.21 1.88
C GLU A 266 -19.35 -10.80 3.13
N LEU A 267 -19.31 -9.49 3.44
CA LEU A 267 -18.66 -8.98 4.66
C LEU A 267 -19.32 -9.50 5.95
N ALA A 268 -20.65 -9.69 5.94
CA ALA A 268 -21.41 -10.17 7.10
C ALA A 268 -21.14 -11.65 7.45
N GLN A 269 -20.52 -12.41 6.54
CA GLN A 269 -20.19 -13.83 6.76
C GLN A 269 -18.83 -14.04 7.44
N LEU A 270 -18.05 -12.97 7.66
CA LEU A 270 -16.70 -12.99 8.22
C LEU A 270 -16.70 -12.81 9.75
#